data_AF-A0A527TWR3-F1
#
_entry.id   AF-A0A527TWR3-F1
#
_cell.length_a   1.000
_cell.length_b   1.000
_cell.length_c   1.000
_cell.angle_alpha   90.00
_cell.angle_beta   90.00
_cell.angle_gamma   90.00
#
_symmetry.space_group_name_H-M   'P 1'
#
loop_
_entity.id
_entity.type
_entity.pdbx_description
1 polymer ?
#
loop_
_entity_poly.entity_id
_entity_poly.type
_entity_poly.pdbx_seq_one_letter_code
_entity_poly.pdbx_strand_id
1 'polypeptide(L)' 'MFRTRRKPRETGIDMSSEAIERRRKATAFAHAANVRQGYVDDPVLEDAKARYVAGEITLEEFGEEMRASIART' A
#
# COMPACT_ATOMS: atom_id res chain seq x y z
N MET A 1 -22.89 -15.26 -14.30
CA MET A 1 -21.49 -15.14 -13.85
C MET A 1 -20.80 -14.02 -14.63
N PHE A 2 -20.81 -12.80 -14.13
CA PHE A 2 -20.10 -11.68 -14.77
C PHE A 2 -18.72 -11.54 -14.14
N ARG A 3 -17.69 -12.15 -14.76
CA ARG A 3 -16.30 -11.73 -14.51
C ARG A 3 -16.15 -10.36 -15.16
N THR A 4 -16.22 -9.30 -14.37
CA THR A 4 -15.86 -7.96 -14.82
C THR A 4 -14.42 -8.04 -15.34
N ARG A 5 -14.21 -7.75 -16.63
CA ARG A 5 -12.86 -7.62 -17.18
C ARG A 5 -12.20 -6.48 -16.40
N ARG A 6 -11.22 -6.80 -15.55
CA ARG A 6 -10.36 -5.77 -14.95
C ARG A 6 -9.76 -4.97 -16.11
N LYS A 7 -9.88 -3.65 -16.07
CA LYS A 7 -9.27 -2.77 -17.07
C LYS A 7 -7.77 -3.12 -17.18
N PRO A 8 -7.19 -3.08 -18.39
CA PRO A 8 -5.74 -3.24 -18.54
C PRO A 8 -5.04 -2.22 -17.65
N ARG A 9 -4.05 -2.68 -16.88
CA ARG A 9 -3.27 -1.85 -15.94
C ARG A 9 -2.62 -0.73 -16.74
N GLU A 10 -2.85 0.53 -16.34
CA GLU A 10 -2.07 1.64 -16.87
C GLU A 10 -0.59 1.36 -16.59
N THR A 11 0.20 1.32 -17.66
CA THR A 11 1.62 1.00 -17.66
C THR A 11 2.41 2.16 -17.05
N GLY A 12 2.50 2.18 -15.72
CA GLY A 12 3.38 3.06 -14.97
C GLY A 12 2.71 3.54 -13.69
N ILE A 13 3.35 3.30 -12.55
CA ILE A 13 2.94 3.95 -11.30
C ILE A 13 3.16 5.46 -11.48
N ASP A 14 2.16 6.28 -11.20
CA ASP A 14 2.30 7.73 -11.24
C ASP A 14 3.28 8.18 -10.14
N MET A 15 4.44 8.68 -10.56
CA MET A 15 5.54 9.15 -9.71
C MET A 15 5.54 10.67 -9.54
N SER A 16 4.49 11.36 -9.98
CA SER A 16 4.36 12.80 -9.76
C SER A 16 4.44 13.13 -8.26
N SER A 17 4.98 14.30 -7.93
CA SER A 17 5.04 14.78 -6.55
C SER A 17 3.65 14.80 -5.89
N GLU A 18 2.61 15.10 -6.67
CA GLU A 18 1.22 15.07 -6.21
C GLU A 18 0.78 13.64 -5.83
N ALA A 19 1.08 12.65 -6.68
CA ALA A 19 0.75 11.25 -6.39
C ALA A 19 1.51 10.72 -5.17
N ILE A 20 2.79 11.04 -5.04
CA ILE A 20 3.61 10.68 -3.87
C ILE A 20 3.06 11.33 -2.60
N GLU A 21 2.73 12.63 -2.64
CA GLU A 21 2.16 13.33 -1.48
C GLU A 21 0.79 12.77 -1.09
N ARG A 22 -0.05 12.43 -2.08
CA ARG A 22 -1.34 11.77 -1.85
C ARG A 22 -1.16 10.42 -1.16
N ARG A 23 -0.23 9.58 -1.62
CA ARG A 23 0.06 8.29 -0.96
C ARG A 23 0.61 8.50 0.44
N ARG A 24 1.54 9.44 0.64
CA ARG A 24 2.10 9.79 1.95
C ARG A 24 1.00 10.20 2.94
N LYS A 25 0.08 11.08 2.53
CA LYS A 25 -1.06 11.52 3.34
C LYS A 25 -1.98 10.36 3.71
N ALA A 26 -2.32 9.51 2.75
CA ALA A 26 -3.16 8.34 2.99
C ALA A 26 -2.52 7.36 3.99
N THR A 27 -1.23 7.07 3.79
CA THR A 27 -0.45 6.19 4.67
C THR A 27 -0.34 6.75 6.09
N ALA A 28 -0.09 8.05 6.23
CA ALA A 28 0.00 8.71 7.54
C ALA A 28 -1.35 8.70 8.28
N PHE A 29 -2.46 8.92 7.57
CA PHE A 29 -3.79 8.86 8.16
C PHE A 29 -4.14 7.45 8.66
N ALA A 30 -3.85 6.43 7.84
CA ALA A 30 -4.03 5.04 8.23
C ALA A 30 -3.17 4.66 9.45
N HIS A 31 -1.89 5.06 9.44
CA HIS A 31 -0.99 4.85 10.57
C HIS A 31 -1.52 5.49 11.86
N ALA A 32 -1.93 6.76 11.82
CA ALA A 32 -2.49 7.44 12.98
C ALA A 32 -3.75 6.75 13.52
N ALA A 33 -4.62 6.25 12.64
CA ALA A 33 -5.82 5.50 13.03
C ALA A 33 -5.48 4.15 13.67
N ASN A 34 -4.45 3.47 13.18
CA ASN A 34 -3.96 2.20 13.74
C ASN A 34 -3.32 2.40 15.11
N VAL A 35 -2.42 3.39 15.24
CA VAL A 35 -1.78 3.75 16.52
C VAL A 35 -2.82 4.10 17.58
N ARG A 36 -3.90 4.82 17.21
CA ARG A 36 -5.00 5.15 18.14
C ARG A 36 -5.73 3.90 18.67
N GLN A 37 -5.70 2.79 17.93
CA GLN A 37 -6.28 1.50 18.33
C GLN A 37 -5.27 0.61 19.07
N GLY A 38 -4.06 1.11 19.35
CA GLY A 38 -3.00 0.35 20.01
C GLY A 38 -2.24 -0.60 19.07
N TYR A 39 -2.44 -0.50 17.76
CA TYR A 39 -1.70 -1.28 16.78
C TYR A 39 -0.30 -0.69 16.58
N VAL A 40 0.71 -1.57 16.55
CA VAL A 40 2.11 -1.22 16.25
C VAL A 40 2.46 -1.87 14.94
N ASP A 41 2.93 -1.06 13.99
CA ASP A 41 3.35 -1.58 12.69
C ASP A 41 4.58 -2.46 12.83
N ASP A 42 4.57 -3.59 12.11
CA ASP A 42 5.73 -4.44 12.00
C ASP A 42 6.73 -3.89 10.95
N PRO A 43 8.02 -4.30 10.99
CA PRO A 43 9.02 -3.80 10.05
C PRO A 43 8.72 -4.10 8.57
N VAL A 44 8.00 -5.18 8.27
CA VAL A 44 7.63 -5.54 6.88
C VAL A 44 6.60 -4.56 6.35
N LEU A 45 5.63 -4.20 7.19
CA LEU A 45 4.58 -3.24 6.89
C LEU A 45 5.15 -1.81 6.72
N GLU A 46 6.13 -1.42 7.54
CA GLU A 46 6.81 -0.11 7.39
C GLU A 46 7.60 0.00 6.08
N ASP A 47 8.38 -1.04 5.73
CA ASP A 47 9.14 -1.08 4.48
C ASP A 47 8.23 -1.03 3.25
N ALA A 48 7.18 -1.85 3.25
CA ALA A 48 6.19 -1.88 2.16
C ALA A 48 5.46 -0.53 2.02
N LYS A 49 5.17 0.16 3.13
CA LYS A 49 4.57 1.51 3.10
C LYS A 49 5.51 2.52 2.45
N ALA A 50 6.80 2.47 2.76
CA ALA A 50 7.79 3.36 2.15
C ALA A 50 7.87 3.16 0.63
N ARG A 51 7.96 1.91 0.17
CA ARG A 51 7.96 1.56 -1.26
C ARG A 51 6.67 1.97 -1.96
N TYR A 52 5.52 1.79 -1.32
CA TYR A 52 4.24 2.23 -1.87
C TYR A 52 4.16 3.75 -2.01
N VAL A 53 4.61 4.51 -1.01
CA VAL A 53 4.62 5.98 -1.06
C VAL A 53 5.57 6.48 -2.14
N ALA A 54 6.76 5.88 -2.24
CA ALA A 54 7.74 6.18 -3.29
C ALA A 54 7.19 5.86 -4.68
N GLY A 55 6.20 4.96 -4.79
CA GLY A 55 5.64 4.49 -6.05
C GLY A 55 6.47 3.37 -6.68
N GLU A 56 7.26 2.66 -5.88
CA GLU A 56 8.01 1.47 -6.29
C GLU A 56 7.11 0.23 -6.39
N ILE A 57 6.03 0.20 -5.59
CA ILE A 57 5.01 -0.85 -5.63
C ILE A 57 3.60 -0.26 -5.74
N THR A 58 2.71 -1.02 -6.35
CA THR A 58 1.28 -0.73 -6.40
C THR A 58 0.60 -1.06 -5.07
N LEU A 59 -0.62 -0.54 -4.88
CA LEU A 59 -1.44 -0.92 -3.72
C LEU A 59 -1.81 -2.41 -3.71
N GLU A 60 -1.90 -3.04 -4.89
CA GLU A 60 -2.17 -4.47 -4.98
C GLU A 60 -0.98 -5.28 -4.45
N GLU A 61 0.23 -4.97 -4.91
CA GLU A 61 1.48 -5.61 -4.47
C GLU A 61 1.71 -5.40 -2.97
N PHE A 62 1.47 -4.18 -2.46
CA PHE A 62 1.48 -3.89 -1.03
C PHE A 62 0.54 -4.84 -0.27
N GLY A 63 -0.69 -5.03 -0.75
CA GLY A 63 -1.65 -5.95 -0.13
C GLY A 63 -1.24 -7.43 -0.24
N GLU A 64 -0.59 -7.83 -1.33
CA GLU A 64 -0.05 -9.19 -1.51
C GLU A 64 1.06 -9.48 -0.52
N GLU A 65 1.98 -8.53 -0.30
CA GLU A 65 3.05 -8.67 0.68
C GLU A 65 2.52 -8.81 2.11
N MET A 66 1.48 -8.06 2.48
CA MET A 66 0.87 -8.18 3.81
C MET A 66 0.21 -9.55 4.00
N ARG A 67 -0.52 -10.04 2.99
CA ARG A 67 -1.10 -11.39 3.03
C ARG A 67 -0.02 -12.46 3.13
N ALA A 68 1.08 -12.31 2.40
CA ALA A 68 2.21 -13.22 2.45
C ALA A 68 2.96 -13.17 3.79
N SER A 69 3.07 -12.00 4.41
CA SER A 69 3.65 -11.82 5.75
C SER A 69 2.88 -12.64 6.79
N ILE A 70 1.55 -12.49 6.81
CA ILE A 70 0.66 -13.21 7.73
C ILE A 70 0.72 -14.72 7.48
N ALA A 71 0.73 -15.16 6.22
CA ALA A 71 0.76 -16.59 5.88
C ALA A 71 2.09 -17.29 6.25
N ARG A 72 3.15 -16.54 6.58
CA ARG A 72 4.45 -17.06 7.03
C ARG A 72 4.55 -17.19 8.55
N THR A 73 3.57 -16.67 9.29
CA THR A 73 3.47 -16.75 10.76
C THR A 73 2.62 -17.96 11.13
#